data_AF-A0A2T3JRV1-F1
#
_entry.id   AF-A0A2T3JRV1-F1
#
_cell.length_a   1.000
_cell.length_b   1.000
_cell.length_c   1.000
_cell.angle_alpha   90.00
_cell.angle_beta   90.00
_cell.angle_gamma   90.00
#
_symmetry.space_group_name_H-M   'P 1'
#
loop_
_entity.id
_entity.type
_entity.pdbx_description
1 polymer ?
#
loop_
_entity_poly.entity_id
_entity_poly.type
_entity_poly.pdbx_seq_one_letter_code
_entity_poly.pdbx_strand_id
1 'polypeptide(L)'
;MKTKILAVVSAALLVGCVQGGPQKPTINANGAIKWANGISEEMRISTSGSTLTFASPGGLMVAGSITIFSRIDSARNGSCEHYYSESSVKTRMQICESGEVTLIQEGQVINVGSLARYTY
;
A
#
# COMPACT_ATOMS: atom_id res chain seq x y z
N MET A 1 -3.30 58.71 45.76
CA MET A 1 -2.17 58.25 44.91
C MET A 1 -1.66 56.95 45.52
N LYS A 2 -1.60 55.76 44.91
CA LYS A 2 -1.71 55.26 43.52
C LYS A 2 -2.27 53.83 43.61
N THR A 3 -3.37 53.55 42.93
CA THR A 3 -3.88 52.18 42.73
C THR A 3 -3.12 51.59 41.55
N LYS A 4 -2.37 50.50 41.74
CA LYS A 4 -1.74 49.76 40.63
C LYS A 4 -2.57 48.52 40.32
N ILE A 5 -3.39 48.63 39.28
CA ILE A 5 -4.08 47.51 38.65
C ILE A 5 -3.03 46.78 37.80
N LEU A 6 -2.59 45.59 38.23
CA LEU A 6 -1.92 44.65 37.34
C LEU A 6 -2.99 43.72 36.75
N ALA A 7 -3.35 43.97 35.51
CA ALA A 7 -4.11 43.03 34.70
C ALA A 7 -3.17 41.90 34.27
N VAL A 8 -3.33 40.71 34.88
CA VAL A 8 -2.68 39.48 34.40
C VAL A 8 -3.63 38.89 33.35
N VAL A 9 -3.29 39.09 32.07
CA VAL A 9 -3.95 38.41 30.96
C VAL A 9 -3.40 36.98 30.91
N SER A 10 -4.10 36.06 31.56
CA SER A 10 -3.85 34.63 31.39
C SER A 10 -4.46 34.18 30.07
N ALA A 11 -3.65 34.17 29.00
CA ALA A 11 -3.99 33.52 27.75
C ALA A 11 -3.93 31.99 27.98
N ALA A 12 -5.09 31.36 28.16
CA ALA A 12 -5.21 29.91 28.15
C ALA A 12 -4.95 29.40 26.72
N LEU A 13 -3.75 28.91 26.47
CA LEU A 13 -3.41 28.14 25.28
C LEU A 13 -4.21 26.84 25.31
N LEU A 14 -5.27 26.77 24.50
CA LEU A 14 -5.91 25.52 24.13
C LEU A 14 -4.91 24.70 23.31
N VAL A 15 -4.13 23.86 24.00
CA VAL A 15 -3.36 22.79 23.36
C VAL A 15 -4.38 21.73 22.92
N GLY A 16 -4.99 21.95 21.75
CA GLY A 16 -5.70 20.91 21.05
C GLY A 16 -4.70 19.86 20.60
N CYS A 17 -4.56 18.76 21.34
CA CYS A 17 -3.89 17.56 20.84
C CYS A 17 -4.78 16.95 19.74
N VAL A 18 -4.69 17.48 18.51
CA VAL A 18 -5.14 16.75 17.32
C VAL A 18 -4.05 15.75 16.98
N GLN A 19 -3.92 14.71 17.80
CA GLN A 19 -3.16 13.50 17.44
C GLN A 19 -4.13 12.55 16.75
N GLY A 20 -4.39 12.84 15.48
CA GLY A 20 -5.32 12.05 14.67
C GLY A 20 -5.22 12.41 13.21
N GLY A 21 -3.99 12.53 12.70
CA GLY A 21 -3.80 12.48 11.25
C GLY A 21 -4.34 11.16 10.70
N PRO A 22 -4.74 11.08 9.41
CA PRO A 22 -5.31 9.87 8.84
C PRO A 22 -4.38 8.68 9.11
N GLN A 23 -4.86 7.70 9.88
CA GLN A 23 -4.13 6.49 10.16
C GLN A 23 -3.94 5.75 8.83
N LYS A 24 -2.68 5.55 8.43
CA LYS A 24 -2.37 4.73 7.26
C LYS A 24 -2.95 3.33 7.50
N PRO A 25 -3.64 2.73 6.51
CA PRO A 25 -4.09 1.35 6.64
C PRO A 25 -2.90 0.45 6.96
N THR A 26 -3.07 -0.47 7.92
CA THR A 26 -2.07 -1.49 8.24
C THR A 26 -2.60 -2.85 7.82
N ILE A 27 -1.74 -3.68 7.24
CA ILE A 27 -2.06 -5.07 6.88
C ILE A 27 -1.14 -6.02 7.64
N ASN A 28 -1.63 -7.22 7.94
CA ASN A 28 -0.79 -8.33 8.39
C ASN A 28 -0.13 -8.96 7.15
N ALA A 29 1.03 -8.42 6.78
CA ALA A 29 1.78 -8.84 5.60
C ALA A 29 2.43 -10.22 5.81
N ASN A 30 2.41 -11.03 4.76
CA ASN A 30 3.10 -12.33 4.70
C ASN A 30 4.02 -12.43 3.47
N GLY A 31 4.24 -11.30 2.79
CA GLY A 31 5.19 -11.15 1.72
C GLY A 31 5.35 -9.70 1.33
N ALA A 32 6.22 -9.46 0.36
CA ALA A 32 6.45 -8.16 -0.23
C ALA A 32 6.82 -8.32 -1.71
N ILE A 33 6.61 -7.26 -2.49
CA ILE A 33 7.23 -7.12 -3.80
C ILE A 33 8.39 -6.13 -3.67
N LYS A 34 9.57 -6.59 -4.06
CA LYS A 34 10.75 -5.73 -4.20
C LYS A 34 10.80 -5.26 -5.64
N TRP A 35 10.46 -4.00 -5.87
CA TRP A 35 10.45 -3.38 -7.18
C TRP A 35 11.87 -3.00 -7.61
N ALA A 36 12.12 -2.98 -8.92
CA ALA A 36 13.41 -2.60 -9.50
C ALA A 36 13.80 -1.14 -9.22
N ASN A 37 12.82 -0.28 -8.91
CA ASN A 37 13.06 1.10 -8.47
C ASN A 37 13.53 1.22 -7.00
N GLY A 38 13.76 0.09 -6.31
CA GLY A 38 14.23 0.04 -4.93
C GLY A 38 13.14 0.11 -3.87
N ILE A 39 11.87 0.28 -4.25
CA ILE A 39 10.74 0.28 -3.32
C ILE A 39 10.35 -1.16 -2.97
N SER A 40 10.16 -1.44 -1.68
CA SER A 40 9.55 -2.69 -1.20
C SER A 40 8.12 -2.41 -0.77
N GLU A 41 7.15 -3.06 -1.39
CA GLU A 41 5.74 -2.95 -1.03
C GLU A 41 5.28 -4.22 -0.32
N GLU A 42 4.96 -4.08 0.96
CA GLU A 42 4.42 -5.19 1.75
C GLU A 42 3.02 -5.56 1.28
N MET A 43 2.73 -6.85 1.33
CA MET A 43 1.43 -7.38 0.96
C MET A 43 1.00 -8.57 1.79
N ARG A 44 -0.30 -8.80 1.77
CA ARG A 44 -0.92 -10.02 2.25
C ARG A 44 -1.40 -10.83 1.07
N ILE A 45 -0.82 -12.00 0.90
CA ILE A 45 -1.24 -13.05 -0.02
C ILE A 45 -2.29 -13.89 0.69
N SER A 46 -3.46 -14.09 0.09
CA SER A 46 -4.48 -14.99 0.66
C SER A 46 -4.00 -16.44 0.69
N THR A 47 -4.62 -17.27 1.53
CA THR A 47 -4.25 -18.69 1.68
C THR A 47 -4.27 -19.46 0.35
N SER A 48 -5.21 -19.13 -0.55
CA SER A 48 -5.33 -19.73 -1.88
C SER A 48 -4.46 -19.05 -2.96
N GLY A 49 -3.78 -17.95 -2.61
CA GLY A 49 -3.09 -17.07 -3.55
C GLY A 49 -4.01 -16.31 -4.51
N SER A 50 -5.34 -16.35 -4.30
CA SER A 50 -6.31 -15.72 -5.19
C SER A 50 -6.36 -14.20 -5.06
N THR A 51 -5.86 -13.64 -3.95
CA THR A 51 -5.81 -12.19 -3.75
C THR A 51 -4.47 -11.75 -3.15
N LEU A 52 -4.04 -10.56 -3.56
CA LEU A 52 -2.88 -9.84 -3.03
C LEU A 52 -3.38 -8.49 -2.53
N THR A 53 -3.24 -8.25 -1.22
CA THR A 53 -3.69 -7.02 -0.59
C THR A 53 -2.50 -6.17 -0.19
N PHE A 54 -2.46 -4.93 -0.67
CA PHE A 54 -1.45 -3.94 -0.36
C PHE A 54 -2.08 -2.83 0.47
N ALA A 55 -1.42 -2.44 1.56
CA ALA A 55 -1.70 -1.17 2.21
C ALA A 55 -0.75 -0.15 1.61
N SER A 56 -1.21 0.69 0.67
CA SER A 56 -0.32 1.66 0.04
C SER A 56 0.00 2.79 1.01
N PRO A 57 1.23 2.91 1.53
CA PRO A 57 1.64 4.05 2.32
C PRO A 57 2.31 5.07 1.38
N GLY A 58 1.81 5.24 0.15
CA GLY A 58 2.38 6.17 -0.84
C GLY A 58 3.37 5.57 -1.82
N GLY A 59 3.13 4.34 -2.29
CA GLY A 59 3.92 3.67 -3.34
C GLY A 59 3.42 3.92 -4.77
N LEU A 60 3.70 2.98 -5.69
CA LEU A 60 3.24 3.05 -7.08
C LEU A 60 1.71 2.94 -7.21
N MET A 61 1.06 2.42 -6.16
CA MET A 61 -0.39 2.33 -5.97
C MET A 61 -0.91 3.54 -5.20
N VAL A 62 -2.16 3.96 -5.45
CA VAL A 62 -2.79 5.15 -4.86
C VAL A 62 -2.50 5.27 -3.35
N ALA A 63 -1.86 6.36 -2.94
CA ALA A 63 -1.40 6.58 -1.58
C ALA A 63 -2.57 6.63 -0.57
N GLY A 64 -2.46 5.92 0.56
CA GLY A 64 -3.41 5.99 1.66
C GLY A 64 -4.61 5.05 1.55
N SER A 65 -4.64 4.16 0.55
CA SER A 65 -5.74 3.20 0.36
C SER A 65 -5.27 1.74 0.39
N ILE A 66 -6.24 0.84 0.60
CA ILE A 66 -6.06 -0.59 0.37
C ILE A 66 -6.22 -0.85 -1.13
N THR A 67 -5.22 -1.48 -1.74
CA THR A 67 -5.30 -1.97 -3.11
C THR A 67 -5.37 -3.48 -3.09
N ILE A 68 -6.38 -4.05 -3.75
CA ILE A 68 -6.56 -5.50 -3.86
C ILE A 68 -6.35 -5.89 -5.31
N PHE A 69 -5.48 -6.87 -5.51
CA PHE A 69 -5.31 -7.57 -6.77
C PHE A 69 -5.96 -8.95 -6.68
N SER A 70 -6.84 -9.25 -7.62
CA SER A 70 -7.57 -10.52 -7.68
C SER A 70 -7.11 -11.34 -8.88
N ARG A 71 -6.87 -12.63 -8.65
CA ARG A 71 -6.32 -13.55 -9.67
C ARG A 71 -7.35 -13.78 -10.77
N ILE A 72 -6.87 -13.81 -12.01
CA ILE A 72 -7.64 -14.14 -13.20
C ILE A 72 -7.39 -15.62 -13.50
N ASP A 73 -8.25 -16.50 -12.99
CA ASP A 73 -8.05 -17.95 -13.13
C ASP A 73 -8.08 -18.42 -14.60
N SER A 74 -8.81 -17.73 -15.48
CA SER A 74 -8.89 -18.03 -16.92
C SER A 74 -7.69 -17.55 -17.74
N ALA A 75 -6.80 -16.74 -17.16
CA ALA A 75 -5.67 -16.15 -17.88
C ALA A 75 -4.34 -16.82 -17.54
N ARG A 76 -4.34 -17.98 -16.89
CA ARG A 76 -3.11 -18.75 -16.63
C ARG A 76 -2.45 -19.13 -17.96
N ASN A 77 -1.36 -18.45 -18.27
CA ASN A 77 -0.54 -18.72 -19.43
C ASN A 77 0.83 -19.23 -18.97
N GLY A 78 1.06 -20.53 -19.11
CA GLY A 78 2.28 -21.18 -18.64
C GLY A 78 2.43 -21.14 -17.11
N SER A 79 3.61 -20.76 -16.63
CA SER A 79 3.99 -20.75 -15.21
C SER A 79 3.71 -19.43 -14.48
N CYS A 80 2.92 -18.53 -15.08
CA CYS A 80 2.63 -17.21 -14.51
C CYS A 80 1.15 -17.05 -14.14
N GLU A 81 0.93 -16.49 -12.95
CA GLU A 81 -0.38 -16.07 -12.45
C GLU A 81 -0.62 -14.60 -12.82
N HIS A 82 -1.83 -14.29 -13.27
CA HIS A 82 -2.23 -12.95 -13.65
C HIS A 82 -3.29 -12.43 -12.68
N TYR A 83 -3.19 -11.15 -12.35
CA TYR A 83 -4.08 -10.46 -11.42
C TYR A 83 -4.54 -9.14 -12.03
N TYR A 84 -5.73 -8.69 -11.66
CA TYR A 84 -6.22 -7.34 -11.96
C TYR A 84 -6.44 -6.57 -10.65
N SER A 85 -6.23 -5.26 -10.67
CA SER A 85 -6.59 -4.39 -9.55
C SER A 85 -8.11 -4.20 -9.51
N GLU A 86 -8.73 -4.46 -8.36
CA GLU A 86 -10.17 -4.27 -8.17
C GLU A 86 -10.58 -2.79 -8.26
N SER A 87 -9.68 -1.88 -7.88
CA SER A 87 -9.88 -0.43 -7.97
C SER A 87 -9.56 0.15 -9.36
N SER A 88 -8.78 -0.55 -10.18
CA SER A 88 -8.36 -0.10 -11.51
C SER A 88 -8.18 -1.30 -12.43
N VAL A 89 -9.25 -1.72 -13.12
CA VAL A 89 -9.26 -2.93 -13.96
C VAL A 89 -8.25 -2.92 -15.12
N LYS A 90 -7.74 -1.73 -15.49
CA LYS A 90 -6.66 -1.57 -16.48
C LYS A 90 -5.26 -1.76 -15.90
N THR A 91 -5.13 -1.85 -14.58
CA THR A 91 -3.89 -2.18 -13.89
C THR A 91 -3.87 -3.67 -13.60
N ARG A 92 -2.82 -4.34 -14.06
CA ARG A 92 -2.63 -5.79 -13.96
C ARG A 92 -1.27 -6.10 -13.37
N MET A 93 -1.19 -7.22 -12.68
CA MET A 93 0.06 -7.75 -12.16
C MET A 93 0.23 -9.18 -12.64
N GLN A 94 1.43 -9.52 -13.07
CA GLN A 94 1.82 -10.87 -13.42
C GLN A 94 2.88 -11.33 -12.43
N ILE A 95 2.72 -12.53 -11.88
CA ILE A 95 3.69 -13.16 -10.99
C ILE A 95 4.00 -14.54 -11.53
N CYS A 96 5.26 -14.78 -11.88
CA CYS A 96 5.71 -16.08 -12.37
C CYS A 96 6.22 -16.96 -11.23
N GLU A 97 6.27 -18.28 -11.46
CA GLU A 97 6.77 -19.25 -10.49
C GLU A 97 8.22 -18.95 -10.03
N SER A 98 9.03 -18.33 -10.88
CA SER A 98 10.37 -17.82 -10.56
C SER A 98 10.38 -16.73 -9.48
N GLY A 99 9.22 -16.17 -9.15
CA GLY A 99 9.07 -14.99 -8.31
C GLY A 99 9.20 -13.67 -9.08
N GLU A 100 9.40 -13.69 -10.40
CA GLU A 100 9.38 -12.46 -11.20
C GLU A 100 7.99 -11.82 -11.17
N VAL A 101 7.95 -10.50 -10.96
CA VAL A 101 6.73 -9.71 -10.93
C VAL A 101 6.79 -8.65 -12.01
N THR A 102 5.74 -8.53 -12.81
CA THR A 102 5.55 -7.46 -13.78
C THR A 102 4.27 -6.71 -13.46
N LEU A 103 4.37 -5.38 -13.34
CA LEU A 103 3.23 -4.49 -13.18
C LEU A 103 2.92 -3.79 -14.51
N ILE A 104 1.66 -3.90 -14.93
CA ILE A 104 1.18 -3.44 -16.22
C ILE A 104 0.05 -2.45 -15.97
N GLN A 105 0.08 -1.31 -16.66
CA GLN A 105 -1.01 -0.35 -16.66
C GLN A 105 -1.34 0.02 -18.10
N GLU A 106 -2.62 -0.09 -18.46
CA GLU A 106 -3.11 0.19 -19.82
C GLU A 106 -2.36 -0.61 -20.92
N GLY A 107 -1.93 -1.83 -20.60
CA GLY A 107 -1.20 -2.71 -21.53
C GLY A 107 0.31 -2.44 -21.62
N GLN A 108 0.83 -1.45 -20.89
CA GLN A 108 2.25 -1.14 -20.84
C GLN A 108 2.87 -1.61 -19.52
N VAL A 109 4.09 -2.15 -19.58
CA VAL A 109 4.86 -2.48 -18.38
C VAL A 109 5.33 -1.18 -17.74
N ILE A 110 4.89 -0.93 -16.51
CA ILE A 110 5.25 0.28 -15.75
C ILE A 110 6.27 0.00 -14.64
N ASN A 111 6.38 -1.26 -14.19
CA ASN A 111 7.40 -1.67 -13.24
C ASN A 111 7.63 -3.17 -13.29
N VAL A 112 8.81 -3.61 -12.84
CA VAL A 112 9.16 -5.01 -12.65
C VAL A 112 9.79 -5.20 -11.28
N GLY A 113 9.73 -6.41 -10.75
CA GLY A 113 10.22 -6.71 -9.41
C GLY A 113 10.31 -8.20 -9.14
N SER A 114 10.55 -8.52 -7.87
CA SER A 114 10.62 -9.89 -7.39
C SER A 114 9.75 -10.08 -6.14
N LEU A 115 9.05 -11.20 -6.09
CA LEU A 115 8.27 -11.64 -4.96
C LEU A 115 9.20 -12.12 -3.83
N ALA A 116 9.05 -11.52 -2.66
CA ALA A 116 9.69 -11.97 -1.42
C ALA A 116 8.60 -12.48 -0.47
N ARG A 117 8.42 -13.80 -0.35
CA ARG A 117 7.52 -14.40 0.64
C ARG A 117 8.21 -14.47 2.00
N TYR A 118 7.49 -14.16 3.06
CA TYR A 118 7.99 -14.33 4.41
C TYR A 118 7.84 -15.79 4.80
N THR A 119 8.95 -16.51 4.93
CA THR A 119 8.99 -17.82 5.58
C THR A 119 9.19 -17.59 7.08
N TYR A 120 8.19 -17.93 7.89
CA TYR A 120 8.31 -17.98 9.35
C TYR A 120 8.66 -19.39 9.80
#